data_AF-A0A1Q3QQ34-F1
#
_entry.id   AF-A0A1Q3QQ34-F1
#
_cell.length_a   1.000
_cell.length_b   1.000
_cell.length_c   1.000
_cell.angle_alpha   90.00
_cell.angle_beta   90.00
_cell.angle_gamma   90.00
#
_symmetry.space_group_name_H-M   'P 1'
#
loop_
_entity.id
_entity.type
_entity.pdbx_description
1 polymer ?
#
loop_
_entity_poly.entity_id
_entity_poly.type
_entity_poly.pdbx_seq_one_letter_code
_entity_poly.pdbx_strand_id
1 'polypeptide(L)'
;MTIADQIKFLAGYIRTIENVYVNEPGNQPSDRLVMVLKIFRHDLRRRAANKPCTLDWLETLKTGVRESVSIVENLYELESEAMSKWSLGKQAQNAQQGLAGILLALINDLAGVIHEIEKLYPELTAQFDRERIRWHMMKQAADEADRIE
;
A
#
# COMPACT_ATOMS: atom_id res chain seq x y z
N MET A 1 -4.21 13.94 13.91
CA MET A 1 -5.36 13.18 13.40
C MET A 1 -5.45 11.89 14.19
N THR A 2 -6.62 11.56 14.78
CA THR A 2 -6.78 10.33 15.57
C THR A 2 -6.99 9.10 14.68
N ILE A 3 -6.86 7.87 15.22
CA ILE A 3 -7.18 6.64 14.49
C ILE A 3 -8.64 6.64 14.00
N ALA A 4 -9.57 7.16 14.82
CA ALA A 4 -10.98 7.26 14.45
C ALA A 4 -11.19 8.22 13.25
N ASP A 5 -10.44 9.33 13.20
CA ASP A 5 -10.49 10.28 12.09
C ASP A 5 -9.93 9.64 10.81
N GLN A 6 -8.82 8.90 10.91
CA GLN A 6 -8.23 8.17 9.78
C GLN A 6 -9.21 7.14 9.19
N ILE A 7 -9.89 6.36 10.05
CA ILE A 7 -10.88 5.37 9.61
C ILE A 7 -12.04 6.04 8.85
N LYS A 8 -12.54 7.19 9.35
CA LYS A 8 -13.63 7.94 8.71
C LYS A 8 -13.17 8.53 7.38
N PHE A 9 -11.99 9.14 7.35
CA PHE A 9 -11.39 9.68 6.13
C PHE A 9 -11.28 8.61 5.04
N LEU A 10 -10.67 7.46 5.35
CA LEU A 10 -10.51 6.36 4.40
C LEU A 10 -11.85 5.80 3.94
N ALA A 11 -12.84 5.68 4.83
CA ALA A 11 -14.16 5.22 4.46
C ALA A 11 -14.84 6.15 3.44
N GLY A 12 -14.72 7.47 3.65
CA GLY A 12 -15.20 8.48 2.71
C GLY A 12 -14.47 8.41 1.37
N TYR A 13 -13.13 8.32 1.41
CA TYR A 13 -12.30 8.29 0.21
C TYR A 13 -12.54 7.03 -0.64
N ILE A 14 -12.61 5.85 -0.02
CA ILE A 14 -12.97 4.59 -0.69
C ILE A 14 -14.34 4.72 -1.36
N ARG A 15 -15.36 5.22 -0.64
CA ARG A 15 -16.71 5.38 -1.20
C ARG A 15 -16.71 6.34 -2.39
N THR A 16 -15.92 7.42 -2.35
CA THR A 16 -15.79 8.33 -3.49
C THR A 16 -15.19 7.62 -4.69
N ILE A 17 -14.09 6.86 -4.52
CA ILE A 17 -13.48 6.10 -5.62
C ILE A 17 -14.47 5.07 -6.18
N GLU A 18 -15.09 4.28 -5.31
CA GLU A 18 -16.08 3.28 -5.72
C GLU A 18 -17.25 3.94 -6.48
N ASN A 19 -17.79 5.05 -6.00
CA ASN A 19 -18.92 5.71 -6.68
C ASN A 19 -18.55 6.37 -8.02
N VAL A 20 -17.32 6.84 -8.18
CA VAL A 20 -16.86 7.52 -9.40
C VAL A 20 -16.44 6.50 -10.48
N TYR A 21 -15.80 5.40 -10.08
CA TYR A 21 -15.17 4.46 -11.03
C TYR A 21 -15.94 3.15 -11.27
N VAL A 22 -16.93 2.78 -10.44
CA VAL A 22 -17.71 1.52 -10.61
C VAL A 22 -18.62 1.52 -11.84
N ASN A 23 -18.80 2.65 -12.53
CA ASN A 23 -19.70 2.76 -13.69
C ASN A 23 -18.99 2.69 -15.06
N GLU A 24 -17.67 2.47 -15.13
CA GLU A 24 -16.93 2.36 -16.40
C GLU A 24 -16.48 0.92 -16.69
N PRO A 25 -17.03 0.25 -17.72
CA PRO A 25 -16.59 -1.09 -18.10
C PRO A 25 -15.13 -1.04 -18.59
N GLY A 26 -14.23 -1.77 -17.91
CA GLY A 26 -12.81 -1.88 -18.27
C GLY A 26 -11.84 -1.13 -17.34
N ASN A 27 -12.33 -0.34 -16.39
CA ASN A 27 -11.50 0.50 -15.51
C ASN A 27 -11.13 -0.20 -14.19
N GLN A 28 -10.34 -1.29 -14.28
CA GLN A 28 -9.82 -2.07 -13.13
C GLN A 28 -8.69 -1.42 -12.27
N PRO A 29 -8.01 -0.32 -12.64
CA PRO A 29 -6.99 0.31 -11.76
C PRO A 29 -7.54 0.77 -10.40
N SER A 30 -8.85 1.05 -10.33
CA SER A 30 -9.55 1.41 -9.09
C SER A 30 -9.56 0.26 -8.07
N ASP A 31 -9.50 -1.01 -8.50
CA ASP A 31 -9.58 -2.16 -7.61
C ASP A 31 -8.37 -2.29 -6.68
N ARG A 32 -7.15 -2.04 -7.21
CA ARG A 32 -5.90 -2.18 -6.43
C ARG A 32 -5.78 -1.09 -5.38
N LEU A 33 -6.04 0.17 -5.74
CA LEU A 33 -6.03 1.28 -4.79
C LEU A 33 -7.11 1.09 -3.71
N VAL A 34 -8.33 0.73 -4.10
CA VAL A 34 -9.40 0.45 -3.14
C VAL A 34 -9.05 -0.71 -2.21
N MET A 35 -8.44 -1.77 -2.74
CA MET A 35 -7.97 -2.91 -1.94
C MET A 35 -6.93 -2.48 -0.91
N VAL A 36 -5.89 -1.74 -1.30
CA VAL A 36 -4.86 -1.20 -0.39
C VAL A 36 -5.50 -0.38 0.73
N LEU A 37 -6.40 0.53 0.38
CA LEU A 37 -7.09 1.38 1.36
C LEU A 37 -8.00 0.55 2.29
N LYS A 38 -8.63 -0.51 1.79
CA LYS A 38 -9.43 -1.45 2.60
C LYS A 38 -8.56 -2.24 3.57
N ILE A 39 -7.39 -2.71 3.15
CA ILE A 39 -6.42 -3.41 4.01
C ILE A 39 -5.99 -2.51 5.16
N PHE A 40 -5.58 -1.28 4.86
CA PHE A 40 -5.17 -0.35 5.91
C PHE A 40 -6.31 0.06 6.84
N ARG A 41 -7.50 0.32 6.29
CA ARG A 41 -8.68 0.62 7.12
C ARG A 41 -9.03 -0.55 8.04
N HIS A 42 -8.84 -1.79 7.60
CA HIS A 42 -9.02 -2.97 8.46
C HIS A 42 -7.99 -2.98 9.58
N ASP A 43 -6.71 -2.72 9.28
CA ASP A 43 -5.66 -2.66 10.29
C ASP A 43 -5.91 -1.53 11.33
N LEU A 44 -6.33 -0.34 10.89
CA LEU A 44 -6.70 0.74 11.81
C LEU A 44 -7.86 0.35 12.74
N ARG A 45 -8.88 -0.35 12.21
CA ARG A 45 -10.00 -0.84 13.02
C ARG A 45 -9.54 -1.87 14.04
N ARG A 46 -8.63 -2.76 13.66
CA ARG A 46 -8.01 -3.74 14.56
C ARG A 46 -7.26 -3.02 15.69
N ARG A 47 -6.41 -2.04 15.36
CA ARG A 47 -5.68 -1.22 16.36
C ARG A 47 -6.65 -0.48 17.28
N ALA A 48 -7.70 0.16 16.74
CA ALA A 48 -8.72 0.84 17.53
C ALA A 48 -9.47 -0.09 18.51
N ALA A 49 -9.61 -1.36 18.14
CA ALA A 49 -10.20 -2.40 18.98
C ALA A 49 -9.20 -3.10 19.90
N ASN A 50 -7.93 -2.65 19.95
CA ASN A 50 -6.83 -3.27 20.69
C ASN A 50 -6.67 -4.78 20.40
N LYS A 51 -6.97 -5.20 19.16
CA LYS A 51 -6.82 -6.60 18.76
C LYS A 51 -5.39 -6.87 18.28
N PRO A 52 -4.73 -7.97 18.70
CA PRO A 52 -3.44 -8.34 18.14
C PRO A 52 -3.58 -8.64 16.65
N CYS A 53 -2.51 -8.41 15.88
CA CYS A 53 -2.45 -8.94 14.52
C CYS A 53 -2.03 -10.41 14.59
N THR A 54 -2.48 -11.22 13.62
CA THR A 54 -2.23 -12.67 13.59
C THR A 54 -1.41 -13.04 12.36
N LEU A 55 -0.75 -14.20 12.41
CA LEU A 55 -0.02 -14.76 11.28
C LEU A 55 -0.90 -14.88 10.02
N ASP A 56 -2.18 -15.24 10.17
CA ASP A 56 -3.14 -15.36 9.05
C ASP A 56 -3.30 -14.06 8.25
N TRP A 57 -3.06 -12.90 8.88
CA TRP A 57 -3.13 -11.60 8.21
C TRP A 57 -1.85 -11.19 7.50
N LEU A 58 -0.73 -11.88 7.74
CA LEU A 58 0.59 -11.48 7.29
C LEU A 58 0.65 -11.29 5.76
N GLU A 59 0.13 -12.27 5.01
CA GLU A 59 0.11 -12.20 3.53
C GLU A 59 -0.77 -11.06 3.03
N THR A 60 -1.90 -10.78 3.70
CA THR A 60 -2.78 -9.67 3.31
C THR A 60 -2.06 -8.33 3.51
N LEU A 61 -1.33 -8.16 4.61
CA LEU A 61 -0.54 -6.94 4.86
C LEU A 61 0.59 -6.78 3.85
N LYS A 62 1.31 -7.88 3.56
CA LYS A 62 2.38 -7.89 2.54
C LYS A 62 1.86 -7.52 1.16
N THR A 63 0.71 -8.07 0.75
CA THR A 63 0.02 -7.66 -0.48
C THR A 63 -0.32 -6.17 -0.46
N GLY A 64 -0.86 -5.64 0.64
CA GLY A 64 -1.12 -4.21 0.78
C GLY A 64 0.13 -3.35 0.57
N VAL A 65 1.28 -3.75 1.11
CA VAL A 65 2.57 -3.07 0.89
C VAL A 65 3.01 -3.15 -0.57
N ARG A 66 3.01 -4.37 -1.16
CA ARG A 66 3.46 -4.60 -2.54
C ARG A 66 2.67 -3.79 -3.56
N GLU A 67 1.35 -3.78 -3.42
CA GLU A 67 0.45 -3.04 -4.30
C GLU A 67 0.61 -1.53 -4.12
N SER A 68 0.79 -1.06 -2.88
CA SER A 68 1.08 0.35 -2.62
C SER A 68 2.37 0.81 -3.29
N VAL A 69 3.43 -0.03 -3.24
CA VAL A 69 4.72 0.25 -3.89
C VAL A 69 4.52 0.37 -5.40
N SER A 70 3.84 -0.60 -6.03
CA SER A 70 3.57 -0.57 -7.47
C SER A 70 2.77 0.67 -7.88
N ILE A 71 1.74 1.07 -7.12
CA ILE A 71 0.97 2.27 -7.43
C ILE A 71 1.84 3.54 -7.33
N VAL A 72 2.71 3.63 -6.31
CA VAL A 72 3.62 4.78 -6.16
C VAL A 72 4.62 4.87 -7.31
N GLU A 73 5.19 3.74 -7.73
CA GLU A 73 6.13 3.68 -8.85
C GLU A 73 5.45 4.12 -10.15
N ASN A 74 4.25 3.60 -10.42
CA ASN A 74 3.45 4.01 -11.57
C ASN A 74 3.13 5.52 -11.55
N LEU A 75 2.91 6.12 -10.37
CA LEU A 75 2.74 7.57 -10.26
C LEU A 75 4.04 8.32 -10.65
N TYR A 76 5.20 7.87 -10.17
CA TYR A 76 6.47 8.50 -10.52
C TYR A 76 6.81 8.37 -12.01
N GLU A 77 6.39 7.29 -12.65
CA GLU A 77 6.61 7.04 -14.07
C GLU A 77 5.61 7.82 -14.95
N LEU A 78 4.31 7.60 -14.76
CA LEU A 78 3.25 8.14 -15.62
C LEU A 78 3.02 9.64 -15.40
N GLU A 79 3.25 10.11 -14.17
CA GLU A 79 3.00 11.51 -13.76
C GLU A 79 4.33 12.21 -13.42
N SER A 80 5.41 11.86 -14.12
CA SER A 80 6.78 12.31 -13.82
C SER A 80 6.93 13.84 -13.70
N GLU A 81 6.20 14.62 -14.50
CA GLU A 81 6.16 16.08 -14.39
C GLU A 81 5.52 16.54 -13.09
N ALA A 82 4.35 15.98 -12.74
CA ALA A 82 3.63 16.30 -11.51
C ALA A 82 4.39 15.80 -10.26
N MET A 83 5.19 14.75 -10.39
CA MET A 83 6.01 14.15 -9.33
C MET A 83 7.42 14.77 -9.24
N SER A 84 7.76 15.67 -10.17
CA SER A 84 9.09 16.26 -10.27
C SER A 84 9.52 16.93 -8.96
N LYS A 85 10.71 16.56 -8.47
CA LYS A 85 11.32 17.08 -7.23
C LYS A 85 10.52 16.82 -5.95
N TRP A 86 9.43 16.07 -6.00
CA TRP A 86 8.65 15.71 -4.82
C TRP A 86 9.14 14.40 -4.21
N SER A 87 9.15 14.36 -2.86
CA SER A 87 9.57 13.20 -2.08
C SER A 87 8.80 13.16 -0.76
N LEU A 88 8.77 12.00 -0.12
CA LEU A 88 8.18 11.85 1.21
C LEU A 88 8.73 12.90 2.19
N GLY A 89 7.84 13.49 2.98
CA GLY A 89 8.16 14.56 3.94
C GLY A 89 8.06 15.97 3.37
N LYS A 90 7.94 16.14 2.05
CA LYS A 90 7.61 17.44 1.43
C LYS A 90 6.10 17.66 1.40
N GLN A 91 5.68 18.90 1.55
CA GLN A 91 4.28 19.29 1.38
C GLN A 91 3.83 18.98 -0.06
N ALA A 92 2.72 18.26 -0.20
CA ALA A 92 2.12 17.98 -1.49
C ALA A 92 1.56 19.26 -2.12
N GLN A 93 1.80 19.45 -3.41
CA GLN A 93 1.35 20.59 -4.21
C GLN A 93 0.23 20.21 -5.19
N ASN A 94 0.03 18.92 -5.44
CA ASN A 94 -1.01 18.39 -6.32
C ASN A 94 -1.57 17.07 -5.77
N ALA A 95 -2.61 16.55 -6.43
CA ALA A 95 -3.30 15.34 -6.01
C ALA A 95 -2.42 14.09 -6.09
N GLN A 96 -1.57 13.97 -7.12
CA GLN A 96 -0.64 12.87 -7.35
C GLN A 96 0.37 12.75 -6.20
N GLN A 97 1.01 13.86 -5.84
CA GLN A 97 1.91 13.96 -4.68
C GLN A 97 1.18 13.67 -3.37
N GLY A 98 -0.07 14.14 -3.24
CA GLY A 98 -0.92 13.83 -2.09
C GLY A 98 -1.19 12.34 -1.94
N LEU A 99 -1.57 11.67 -3.04
CA LEU A 99 -1.80 10.23 -3.09
C LEU A 99 -0.52 9.43 -2.80
N ALA A 100 0.59 9.79 -3.43
CA ALA A 100 1.89 9.18 -3.17
C ALA A 100 2.31 9.33 -1.70
N GLY A 101 2.08 10.51 -1.10
CA GLY A 101 2.35 10.75 0.31
C GLY A 101 1.53 9.86 1.24
N ILE A 102 0.23 9.68 0.93
CA ILE A 102 -0.64 8.75 1.67
C ILE A 102 -0.13 7.32 1.52
N LEU A 103 0.14 6.84 0.30
CA LEU A 103 0.60 5.47 0.04
C LEU A 103 1.96 5.18 0.68
N LEU A 104 2.90 6.12 0.67
CA LEU A 104 4.19 5.96 1.34
C LEU A 104 4.06 5.90 2.87
N ALA A 105 3.16 6.68 3.46
CA ALA A 105 2.84 6.55 4.89
C ALA A 105 2.21 5.18 5.20
N LEU A 106 1.30 4.71 4.35
CA LEU A 106 0.67 3.39 4.46
C LEU A 106 1.70 2.25 4.40
N ILE A 107 2.64 2.32 3.46
CA ILE A 107 3.72 1.34 3.32
C ILE A 107 4.50 1.24 4.64
N ASN A 108 4.93 2.37 5.21
CA ASN A 108 5.68 2.38 6.45
C ASN A 108 4.87 1.81 7.62
N ASP A 109 3.60 2.20 7.74
CA ASP A 109 2.73 1.74 8.82
C ASP A 109 2.45 0.23 8.75
N LEU A 110 2.19 -0.30 7.55
CA LEU A 110 1.94 -1.73 7.34
C LEU A 110 3.22 -2.55 7.48
N ALA A 111 4.36 -2.04 7.00
CA ALA A 111 5.66 -2.68 7.19
C ALA A 111 6.03 -2.82 8.68
N GLY A 112 5.70 -1.82 9.49
CA GLY A 112 5.83 -1.89 10.94
C GLY A 112 5.04 -3.06 11.54
N VAL A 113 3.78 -3.25 11.14
CA VAL A 113 2.93 -4.35 11.62
C VAL A 113 3.45 -5.71 11.14
N ILE A 114 3.88 -5.80 9.88
CA ILE A 114 4.50 -7.03 9.33
C ILE A 114 5.70 -7.42 10.20
N HIS A 115 6.59 -6.47 10.51
CA HIS A 115 7.75 -6.71 11.35
C HIS A 115 7.38 -7.15 12.78
N GLU A 116 6.34 -6.54 13.36
CA GLU A 116 5.81 -6.97 14.66
C GLU A 116 5.29 -8.40 14.64
N ILE A 117 4.58 -8.81 13.58
CA ILE A 117 4.12 -10.20 13.42
C ILE A 117 5.31 -11.13 13.24
N GLU A 118 6.24 -10.85 12.31
CA GLU A 118 7.38 -11.73 12.03
C GLU A 118 8.23 -11.99 13.28
N LYS A 119 8.38 -10.98 14.16
CA LYS A 119 9.06 -11.13 15.46
C LYS A 119 8.41 -12.13 16.42
N LEU A 120 7.11 -12.38 16.30
CA LEU A 120 6.39 -13.35 17.13
C LEU A 120 6.64 -14.80 16.69
N TYR A 121 7.18 -15.01 15.49
CA TYR A 121 7.40 -16.32 14.88
C TYR A 121 8.86 -16.48 14.40
N PRO A 122 9.85 -16.43 15.31
CA PRO A 122 11.26 -16.48 14.96
C PRO A 122 11.65 -17.78 14.21
N GLU A 123 10.95 -18.89 14.45
CA GLU A 123 11.12 -20.16 13.75
C GLU A 123 10.83 -20.08 12.24
N LEU A 124 10.04 -19.09 11.81
CA LEU A 124 9.68 -18.85 10.41
C LEU A 124 10.57 -17.81 9.72
N THR A 125 11.55 -17.22 10.42
CA THR A 125 12.43 -16.15 9.88
C THR A 125 13.03 -16.51 8.51
N ALA A 126 13.58 -17.71 8.38
CA ALA A 126 14.19 -18.16 7.12
C ALA A 126 13.16 -18.26 5.97
N GLN A 127 11.90 -18.55 6.29
CA GLN A 127 10.82 -18.55 5.31
C GLN A 127 10.46 -17.12 4.89
N PHE A 128 10.32 -16.20 5.84
CA PHE A 128 10.03 -14.79 5.56
C PHE A 128 11.14 -14.14 4.72
N ASP A 129 12.40 -14.43 5.02
CA ASP A 129 13.54 -13.90 4.26
C ASP A 129 13.56 -14.46 2.82
N ARG A 130 13.31 -15.76 2.63
CA ARG A 130 13.19 -16.35 1.29
C ARG A 130 12.07 -15.72 0.48
N GLU A 131 10.94 -15.44 1.12
CA GLU A 131 9.79 -14.80 0.48
C GLU A 131 10.12 -13.36 0.06
N ARG A 132 10.77 -12.58 0.94
CA ARG A 132 11.27 -11.22 0.61
C ARG A 132 12.23 -11.25 -0.57
N ILE A 133 13.21 -12.16 -0.57
CA ILE A 133 14.17 -12.33 -1.67
C ILE A 133 13.44 -12.67 -2.97
N ARG A 134 12.53 -13.65 -2.94
CA ARG A 134 11.76 -14.06 -4.12
C ARG A 134 10.98 -12.89 -4.71
N TRP A 135 10.30 -12.10 -3.87
CA TRP A 135 9.57 -10.93 -4.32
C TRP A 135 10.49 -9.91 -5.00
N HIS A 136 11.64 -9.59 -4.39
CA HIS A 136 12.61 -8.67 -4.98
C HIS A 136 13.14 -9.16 -6.33
N MET A 137 13.45 -10.45 -6.45
CA MET A 137 13.89 -11.05 -7.71
C MET A 137 12.81 -10.99 -8.79
N MET A 138 11.57 -11.34 -8.45
CA MET A 138 10.45 -11.28 -9.39
C MET A 138 10.19 -9.85 -9.86
N LYS A 139 10.27 -8.88 -8.94
CA LYS A 139 10.13 -7.47 -9.26
C LYS A 139 11.23 -6.99 -10.20
N GLN A 140 12.50 -7.26 -9.88
CA GLN A 140 13.62 -6.90 -10.75
C GLN A 140 13.51 -7.50 -12.15
N ALA A 141 13.01 -8.73 -12.27
CA ALA A 141 12.79 -9.37 -13.56
C ALA A 141 11.65 -8.69 -14.36
N ALA A 142 10.57 -8.28 -13.68
CA ALA A 142 9.47 -7.53 -14.31
C ALA A 142 9.94 -6.13 -14.77
N ASP A 143 10.61 -5.38 -13.88
CA ASP A 143 11.15 -4.06 -14.17
C ASP A 143 12.15 -4.10 -15.35
N GLU A 144 12.90 -5.19 -15.53
CA GLU A 144 13.81 -5.37 -16.66
C GLU A 144 13.08 -5.76 -17.95
N ALA A 145 12.03 -6.59 -17.88
CA ALA A 145 11.22 -6.94 -19.03
C ALA A 145 10.53 -5.71 -19.63
N ASP A 146 9.97 -4.84 -18.78
CA ASP A 146 9.28 -3.61 -19.18
C ASP A 146 10.22 -2.57 -19.82
N ARG A 147 11.55 -2.69 -19.65
CA ARG A 147 12.54 -1.81 -20.30
C ARG A 147 12.96 -2.26 -21.69
N ILE A 148 12.69 -3.51 -22.04
CA ILE A 148 13.09 -4.13 -23.31
C ILE A 148 12.00 -3.97 -24.38
N GLU A 149 10.74 -3.75 -23.97
CA GLU A 149 9.61 -3.37 -24.84
C GLU A 149 9.64 -1.86 -25.20
#